data_AF-A0A7V6MNQ6-F1
#
_entry.id   AF-A0A7V6MNQ6-F1
#
_cell.length_a   1.000
_cell.length_b   1.000
_cell.length_c   1.000
_cell.angle_alpha   90.00
_cell.angle_beta   90.00
_cell.angle_gamma   90.00
#
_symmetry.space_group_name_H-M   'P 1'
#
loop_
_entity.id
_entity.type
_entity.pdbx_description
1 polymer ?
#
loop_
_entity_poly.entity_id
_entity_poly.type
_entity_poly.pdbx_seq_one_letter_code
_entity_poly.pdbx_strand_id
1 'polypeptide(L)'
;LVLIILVILSEKISKINKSALFIIFAFSLFVSHYGLSYIFLFCLTGALLILKIFDKYKHAPDAANKRHNKQYNKQYNRQVKQHNRQHRVTNINNLCACLALAITWYIYVSDSSTFNTVVYIGNDIIGNLAELFNPESVQGMAIIKAQTSSLLHETAKAIHLLTQFFIAIGIFALITKKVRFNEEYAAFSLMKFLLLIACLILPYFASSLNTTRFYQISLIFLAPFCIIGVYTAFQYVSNLFQIKYNIKTITTTLSVFLAIFLLFNTGFVYEIAKDNPTSFFLNTELDGPYFNQQEVRGAEWLFQNRNKKLVVYADGYRSQLCKSIANYEKITTDKNLLHDFSRTYIYLGTFNLTEKFLYAADEEKGKKEHIAIETKIIIDRSKIYDSENVNILR
;
A
#
# COMPACT_ATOMS: atom_id res chain seq x y z
N LEU A 1 -5.30 -11.49 2.08
CA LEU A 1 -5.22 -11.19 0.63
C LEU A 1 -4.59 -12.32 -0.20
N VAL A 2 -3.36 -12.78 0.11
CA VAL A 2 -2.70 -13.85 -0.69
C VAL A 2 -3.52 -15.15 -0.75
N LEU A 3 -4.08 -15.59 0.37
CA LEU A 3 -4.98 -16.76 0.39
C LEU A 3 -6.21 -16.60 -0.51
N ILE A 4 -6.75 -15.38 -0.65
CA ILE A 4 -7.86 -15.09 -1.56
C ILE A 4 -7.42 -15.32 -3.02
N ILE A 5 -6.21 -14.87 -3.37
CA ILE A 5 -5.63 -15.06 -4.71
C ILE A 5 -5.41 -16.54 -5.00
N LEU A 6 -4.86 -17.29 -4.04
CA LEU A 6 -4.67 -18.74 -4.17
C LEU A 6 -6.00 -19.47 -4.37
N VAL A 7 -7.05 -19.06 -3.65
CA VAL A 7 -8.40 -19.59 -3.86
C VAL A 7 -8.88 -19.26 -5.26
N ILE A 8 -8.76 -18.01 -5.74
CA ILE A 8 -9.17 -17.64 -7.11
C ILE A 8 -8.49 -18.53 -8.17
N LEU A 9 -7.17 -18.73 -8.03
CA LEU A 9 -6.36 -19.51 -8.98
C LEU A 9 -6.56 -21.03 -8.88
N SER A 10 -7.11 -21.53 -7.76
CA SER A 10 -7.28 -22.96 -7.57
C SER A 10 -8.38 -23.54 -8.48
N GLU A 11 -7.99 -24.53 -9.28
CA GLU A 11 -8.90 -25.30 -10.15
C GLU A 11 -9.35 -26.62 -9.50
N LYS A 12 -8.63 -27.10 -8.48
CA LYS A 12 -8.88 -28.40 -7.84
C LYS A 12 -9.98 -28.38 -6.77
N ILE A 13 -10.38 -27.20 -6.32
CA ILE A 13 -11.35 -27.04 -5.22
C ILE A 13 -12.76 -26.98 -5.80
N SER A 14 -13.68 -27.74 -5.19
CA SER A 14 -15.10 -27.70 -5.54
C SER A 14 -15.67 -26.30 -5.37
N LYS A 15 -16.64 -25.91 -6.20
CA LYS A 15 -17.21 -24.55 -6.19
C LYS A 15 -17.65 -24.08 -4.80
N ILE A 16 -18.34 -24.94 -4.06
CA ILE A 16 -18.89 -24.62 -2.73
C ILE A 16 -17.74 -24.34 -1.75
N ASN A 17 -16.75 -25.25 -1.68
CA ASN A 17 -15.60 -25.09 -0.81
C ASN A 17 -14.77 -23.86 -1.20
N LYS A 18 -14.65 -23.58 -2.50
CA LYS A 18 -13.95 -22.41 -3.04
C LYS A 18 -14.62 -21.11 -2.57
N SER A 19 -15.95 -21.03 -2.67
CA SER A 19 -16.71 -19.87 -2.17
C SER A 19 -16.62 -19.73 -0.65
N ALA A 20 -16.73 -20.82 0.11
CA ALA A 20 -16.60 -20.78 1.57
C ALA A 20 -15.24 -20.25 2.00
N LEU A 21 -14.14 -20.80 1.44
CA LEU A 21 -12.78 -20.33 1.71
C LEU A 21 -12.58 -18.87 1.30
N PHE A 22 -13.11 -18.47 0.13
CA PHE A 22 -13.06 -17.09 -0.32
C PHE A 22 -13.70 -16.12 0.70
N ILE A 23 -14.89 -16.46 1.19
CA ILE A 23 -15.62 -15.64 2.18
C ILE A 23 -14.87 -15.61 3.52
N ILE A 24 -14.38 -16.75 4.00
CA ILE A 24 -13.60 -16.82 5.25
C ILE A 24 -12.37 -15.93 5.16
N PHE A 25 -11.58 -16.04 4.08
CA PHE A 25 -10.38 -15.23 3.92
C PHE A 25 -10.67 -13.75 3.66
N ALA A 26 -11.81 -13.42 3.04
CA ALA A 26 -12.29 -12.05 2.94
C ALA A 26 -12.66 -11.49 4.33
N PHE A 27 -13.36 -12.26 5.16
CA PHE A 27 -13.70 -11.85 6.51
C PHE A 27 -12.45 -11.65 7.39
N SER A 28 -11.44 -12.53 7.30
CA SER A 28 -10.17 -12.32 7.97
C SER A 28 -9.47 -11.02 7.56
N LEU A 29 -9.64 -10.59 6.30
CA LEU A 29 -9.16 -9.29 5.84
C LEU A 29 -9.92 -8.14 6.51
N PHE A 30 -11.24 -8.27 6.65
CA PHE A 30 -12.12 -7.25 7.25
C PHE A 30 -11.76 -6.95 8.69
N VAL A 31 -11.51 -8.01 9.47
CA VAL A 31 -11.10 -7.93 10.88
C VAL A 31 -9.68 -7.37 11.02
N SER A 32 -8.79 -7.61 10.05
CA SER A 32 -7.37 -7.27 10.17
C SER A 32 -7.04 -5.82 9.80
N HIS A 33 -7.60 -5.28 8.71
CA HIS A 33 -7.21 -3.94 8.24
C HIS A 33 -8.30 -3.28 7.39
N TYR A 34 -8.93 -2.22 7.91
CA TYR A 34 -10.06 -1.53 7.25
C TYR A 34 -9.72 -0.98 5.85
N GLY A 35 -8.58 -0.30 5.70
CA GLY A 35 -8.19 0.27 4.40
C GLY A 35 -8.05 -0.79 3.29
N LEU A 36 -7.40 -1.92 3.57
CA LEU A 36 -7.25 -3.00 2.60
C LEU A 36 -8.58 -3.69 2.27
N SER A 37 -9.50 -3.75 3.22
CA SER A 37 -10.85 -4.29 3.04
C SER A 37 -11.68 -3.48 2.06
N TYR A 38 -11.73 -2.16 2.21
CA TYR A 38 -12.45 -1.28 1.28
C TYR A 38 -11.84 -1.35 -0.13
N ILE A 39 -10.51 -1.32 -0.23
CA ILE A 39 -9.80 -1.51 -1.51
C ILE A 39 -10.18 -2.87 -2.12
N PHE A 40 -10.24 -3.94 -1.33
CA PHE A 40 -10.59 -5.27 -1.80
C PHE A 40 -12.04 -5.33 -2.30
N LEU A 41 -13.02 -4.79 -1.55
CA LEU A 41 -14.42 -4.72 -1.96
C LEU A 41 -14.59 -3.92 -3.25
N PHE A 42 -13.90 -2.78 -3.38
CA PHE A 42 -13.88 -1.99 -4.60
C PHE A 42 -13.29 -2.79 -5.77
N CYS A 43 -12.17 -3.50 -5.54
CA CYS A 43 -11.57 -4.37 -6.54
C CYS A 43 -12.49 -5.53 -6.94
N LEU A 44 -13.21 -6.13 -5.99
CA LEU A 44 -14.13 -7.24 -6.23
C LEU A 44 -15.31 -6.79 -7.11
N THR A 45 -15.89 -5.63 -6.80
CA THR A 45 -16.95 -5.01 -7.62
C THR A 45 -16.44 -4.67 -9.02
N GLY A 46 -15.27 -4.03 -9.13
CA GLY A 46 -14.65 -3.70 -10.42
C GLY A 46 -14.33 -4.95 -11.25
N ALA A 47 -13.77 -5.99 -10.62
CA ALA A 47 -13.48 -7.27 -11.27
C ALA A 47 -14.75 -7.95 -11.79
N LEU A 48 -15.86 -7.91 -11.04
CA LEU A 48 -17.16 -8.40 -11.49
C LEU A 48 -17.65 -7.67 -12.76
N LEU A 49 -17.51 -6.35 -12.82
CA LEU A 49 -17.87 -5.56 -14.00
C LEU A 49 -16.98 -5.90 -15.20
N ILE A 50 -15.66 -6.01 -14.99
CA ILE A 50 -14.69 -6.41 -16.02
C ILE A 50 -15.00 -7.81 -16.55
N LEU A 51 -15.34 -8.77 -15.68
CA LEU A 51 -15.73 -10.11 -16.09
C LEU A 51 -17.00 -10.11 -16.94
N LYS A 52 -18.01 -9.29 -16.61
CA LYS A 52 -19.20 -9.11 -17.46
C LYS A 52 -18.84 -8.56 -18.84
N ILE A 53 -17.89 -7.61 -18.91
CA ILE A 53 -17.38 -7.06 -20.17
C ILE A 53 -16.66 -8.15 -20.97
N PHE A 54 -15.73 -8.91 -20.35
CA PHE A 54 -15.03 -10.02 -20.99
C PHE A 54 -16.01 -11.05 -21.53
N ASP A 55 -17.03 -11.38 -20.76
CA ASP A 55 -18.08 -12.32 -21.14
C ASP A 55 -18.90 -11.82 -22.35
N LYS A 56 -19.17 -10.51 -22.45
CA LYS A 56 -19.85 -9.90 -23.61
C LYS A 56 -18.99 -9.96 -24.87
N TYR A 57 -17.72 -9.55 -24.80
CA TYR A 57 -16.81 -9.51 -25.95
C TYR A 57 -16.32 -10.91 -26.40
N LYS A 58 -16.33 -11.92 -25.52
CA LYS A 58 -16.00 -13.31 -25.88
C LYS A 58 -17.11 -14.01 -26.70
N HIS A 59 -18.30 -13.43 -26.74
CA HIS A 59 -19.45 -13.90 -27.51
C HIS A 59 -19.70 -13.10 -28.79
N ALA A 60 -18.95 -12.02 -29.02
CA ALA A 60 -18.92 -11.37 -30.33
C ALA A 60 -18.30 -12.36 -31.34
N PRO A 61 -18.94 -12.61 -32.49
CA PRO A 61 -18.39 -13.53 -33.48
C PRO A 61 -17.07 -12.96 -34.00
N ASP A 62 -15.96 -13.65 -33.72
CA ASP A 62 -14.66 -13.38 -34.34
C ASP A 62 -14.86 -13.43 -35.87
N ALA A 63 -14.93 -12.25 -36.50
CA ALA A 63 -15.08 -12.12 -37.95
C ALA A 63 -13.90 -12.76 -38.70
N ALA A 64 -12.74 -12.89 -38.03
CA ALA A 64 -11.48 -13.37 -38.60
C ALA A 64 -11.33 -14.90 -38.66
N ASN A 65 -12.15 -15.69 -37.93
CA ASN A 65 -11.97 -17.16 -37.86
C ASN A 65 -13.06 -17.94 -38.62
N LYS A 66 -13.39 -17.46 -39.83
CA LYS A 66 -14.22 -18.17 -40.81
C LYS A 66 -13.33 -18.99 -41.75
N ARG A 67 -12.86 -20.16 -41.32
CA ARG A 67 -12.81 -21.40 -42.15
C ARG A 67 -12.02 -22.50 -41.41
N HIS A 68 -12.63 -23.69 -41.45
CA HIS A 68 -12.19 -24.99 -40.91
C HIS A 68 -12.35 -25.26 -39.40
N ASN A 69 -13.17 -26.27 -39.09
CA ASN A 69 -13.58 -26.81 -37.78
C ASN A 69 -14.44 -25.92 -36.86
N LYS A 70 -15.56 -25.42 -37.40
CA LYS A 70 -16.45 -24.45 -36.75
C LYS A 70 -17.48 -25.02 -35.76
N GLN A 71 -17.76 -26.32 -35.77
CA GLN A 71 -18.86 -26.90 -34.97
C GLN A 71 -18.34 -27.69 -33.76
N TYR A 72 -17.37 -28.59 -33.96
CA TYR A 72 -16.77 -29.39 -32.88
C TYR A 72 -16.00 -28.52 -31.87
N ASN A 73 -15.13 -27.62 -32.37
CA ASN A 73 -14.41 -26.66 -31.52
C ASN A 73 -15.36 -25.67 -30.84
N LYS A 74 -16.53 -25.36 -31.42
CA LYS A 74 -17.48 -24.41 -30.82
C LYS A 74 -18.25 -25.04 -29.66
N GLN A 75 -18.60 -26.32 -29.75
CA GLN A 75 -19.28 -27.05 -28.68
C GLN A 75 -18.32 -27.36 -27.52
N TYR A 76 -17.12 -27.86 -27.81
CA TYR A 76 -16.08 -28.08 -26.79
C TYR A 76 -15.68 -26.77 -26.09
N ASN A 77 -15.41 -25.69 -26.85
CA ASN A 77 -15.10 -24.39 -26.25
C ASN A 77 -16.29 -23.78 -25.48
N ARG A 78 -17.54 -24.14 -25.79
CA ARG A 78 -18.71 -23.71 -25.00
C ARG A 78 -18.78 -24.46 -23.67
N GLN A 79 -18.55 -25.76 -23.67
CA GLN A 79 -18.56 -26.59 -22.46
C GLN A 79 -17.42 -26.22 -21.50
N VAL A 80 -16.18 -26.05 -22.01
CA VAL A 80 -15.04 -25.59 -21.20
C VAL A 80 -15.27 -24.17 -20.65
N LYS A 81 -15.88 -23.27 -21.44
CA LYS A 81 -16.24 -21.92 -20.96
C LYS A 81 -17.34 -21.93 -19.90
N GLN A 82 -18.36 -22.80 -20.04
CA GLN A 82 -19.41 -22.96 -19.03
C GLN A 82 -18.86 -23.55 -17.74
N HIS A 83 -17.97 -24.54 -17.84
CA HIS A 83 -17.29 -25.14 -16.69
C HIS A 83 -16.45 -24.09 -15.94
N ASN A 84 -15.65 -23.28 -16.65
CA ASN A 84 -14.86 -22.22 -16.03
C ASN A 84 -15.71 -21.11 -15.39
N ARG A 85 -16.87 -20.77 -15.98
CA ARG A 85 -17.83 -19.82 -15.36
C ARG A 85 -18.46 -20.38 -14.09
N GLN A 86 -18.75 -21.67 -14.06
CA GLN A 86 -19.35 -22.30 -12.89
C GLN A 86 -18.40 -22.31 -11.69
N HIS A 87 -17.08 -22.35 -11.89
CA HIS A 87 -16.07 -22.35 -10.82
C HIS A 87 -15.57 -20.97 -10.36
N ARG A 88 -16.19 -19.86 -10.84
CA ARG A 88 -15.80 -18.51 -10.43
C ARG A 88 -16.28 -18.16 -9.02
N VAL A 89 -15.38 -17.66 -8.17
CA VAL A 89 -15.72 -17.11 -6.85
C VAL A 89 -16.13 -15.64 -6.93
N THR A 90 -15.70 -14.96 -7.97
CA THR A 90 -16.07 -13.58 -8.30
C THR A 90 -17.46 -13.59 -8.93
N ASN A 91 -18.47 -13.72 -8.07
CA ASN A 91 -19.88 -13.71 -8.44
C ASN A 91 -20.69 -12.78 -7.51
N ILE A 92 -21.94 -12.48 -7.90
CA ILE A 92 -22.78 -11.55 -7.14
C ILE A 92 -23.10 -12.06 -5.73
N ASN A 93 -23.28 -13.37 -5.54
CA ASN A 93 -23.59 -13.96 -4.25
C ASN A 93 -22.45 -13.74 -3.25
N ASN A 94 -21.22 -14.03 -3.66
CA ASN A 94 -20.03 -13.82 -2.82
C ASN A 94 -19.76 -12.33 -2.57
N LEU A 95 -20.04 -11.44 -3.54
CA LEU A 95 -19.97 -10.00 -3.31
C LEU A 95 -20.98 -9.56 -2.25
N CYS A 96 -22.25 -9.97 -2.37
CA CYS A 96 -23.28 -9.64 -1.38
C CYS A 96 -22.92 -10.18 0.01
N ALA A 97 -22.41 -11.42 0.10
CA ALA A 97 -21.93 -11.99 1.36
C ALA A 97 -20.77 -11.17 1.95
N CYS A 98 -19.80 -10.78 1.14
CA CYS A 98 -18.68 -9.94 1.57
C CYS A 98 -19.14 -8.56 2.04
N LEU A 99 -20.05 -7.92 1.32
CA LEU A 99 -20.61 -6.61 1.69
C LEU A 99 -21.39 -6.71 3.01
N ALA A 100 -22.25 -7.72 3.17
CA ALA A 100 -23.00 -7.94 4.40
C ALA A 100 -22.05 -8.13 5.59
N LEU A 101 -21.03 -8.97 5.46
CA LEU A 101 -20.03 -9.20 6.52
C LEU A 101 -19.22 -7.95 6.86
N ALA A 102 -18.80 -7.18 5.85
CA ALA A 102 -18.03 -5.95 6.06
C ALA A 102 -18.87 -4.87 6.76
N ILE A 103 -20.13 -4.68 6.33
CA ILE A 103 -21.05 -3.72 6.94
C ILE A 103 -21.34 -4.12 8.39
N THR A 104 -21.68 -5.38 8.64
CA THR A 104 -21.92 -5.89 10.00
C THR A 104 -20.69 -5.67 10.87
N TRP A 105 -19.49 -6.01 10.39
CA TRP A 105 -18.27 -5.82 11.18
C TRP A 105 -17.99 -4.34 11.49
N TYR A 106 -18.01 -3.46 10.49
CA TYR A 106 -17.62 -2.06 10.69
C TYR A 106 -18.65 -1.23 11.44
N ILE A 107 -19.95 -1.54 11.32
CA ILE A 107 -20.99 -0.86 12.10
C ILE A 107 -20.97 -1.31 13.55
N TYR A 108 -21.00 -2.63 13.81
CA TYR A 108 -21.21 -3.14 15.17
C TYR A 108 -19.93 -3.24 16.00
N VAL A 109 -18.75 -3.29 15.38
CA VAL A 109 -17.48 -3.49 16.09
C VAL A 109 -16.56 -2.27 16.02
N SER A 110 -16.64 -1.47 14.95
CA SER A 110 -15.69 -0.36 14.71
C SER A 110 -16.28 1.05 14.93
N ASP A 111 -17.43 1.16 15.60
CA ASP A 111 -18.13 2.43 15.91
C ASP A 111 -18.28 3.38 14.71
N SER A 112 -18.43 2.85 13.50
CA SER A 112 -18.62 3.62 12.24
C SER A 112 -17.51 4.62 11.87
N SER A 113 -16.45 4.76 12.66
CA SER A 113 -15.32 5.68 12.41
C SER A 113 -14.62 5.39 11.07
N THR A 114 -14.45 4.11 10.74
CA THR A 114 -13.86 3.65 9.48
C THR A 114 -14.76 3.92 8.27
N PHE A 115 -16.09 3.90 8.47
CA PHE A 115 -17.06 4.24 7.42
C PHE A 115 -17.00 5.72 7.09
N ASN A 116 -17.02 6.58 8.11
CA ASN A 116 -16.91 8.03 7.94
C ASN A 116 -15.63 8.41 7.17
N THR A 117 -14.51 7.74 7.46
CA THR A 117 -13.25 7.95 6.72
C THR A 117 -13.42 7.74 5.21
N VAL A 118 -14.15 6.71 4.78
CA VAL A 118 -14.38 6.45 3.35
C VAL A 118 -15.29 7.52 2.73
N VAL A 119 -16.32 7.95 3.46
CA VAL A 119 -17.22 9.03 3.01
C VAL A 119 -16.44 10.33 2.83
N TYR A 120 -15.58 10.69 3.78
CA TYR A 120 -14.73 11.88 3.68
C TYR A 120 -13.79 11.81 2.47
N ILE A 121 -13.10 10.68 2.26
CA ILE A 121 -12.25 10.49 1.07
C ILE A 121 -13.06 10.68 -0.22
N GLY A 122 -14.27 10.11 -0.29
CA GLY A 122 -15.14 10.26 -1.45
C GLY A 122 -15.56 11.71 -1.70
N ASN A 123 -15.92 12.43 -0.62
CA ASN A 123 -16.31 13.83 -0.69
C ASN A 123 -15.14 14.72 -1.11
N ASP A 124 -13.94 14.48 -0.60
CA ASP A 124 -12.73 15.21 -0.96
C ASP A 124 -12.37 15.00 -2.44
N ILE A 125 -12.49 13.78 -2.97
CA ILE A 125 -12.22 13.51 -4.39
C ILE A 125 -13.23 14.22 -5.29
N ILE A 126 -14.52 14.13 -4.97
CA ILE A 126 -15.60 14.72 -5.80
C ILE A 126 -15.55 16.25 -5.73
N GLY A 127 -15.32 16.81 -4.54
CA GLY A 127 -15.22 18.26 -4.32
C GLY A 127 -14.04 18.90 -5.04
N ASN A 128 -12.95 18.16 -5.24
CA ASN A 128 -11.71 18.68 -5.84
C ASN A 128 -11.46 18.18 -7.29
N LEU A 129 -12.49 17.72 -8.01
CA LEU A 129 -12.35 17.30 -9.41
C LEU A 129 -11.84 18.41 -10.33
N ALA A 130 -12.15 19.68 -10.02
CA ALA A 130 -11.64 20.83 -10.76
C ALA A 130 -10.11 20.96 -10.69
N GLU A 131 -9.48 20.41 -9.64
CA GLU A 131 -8.03 20.44 -9.46
C GLU A 131 -7.29 19.37 -10.25
N LEU A 132 -7.97 18.50 -10.99
CA LEU A 132 -7.35 17.41 -11.77
C LEU A 132 -6.33 17.92 -12.80
N PHE A 133 -6.49 19.17 -13.26
CA PHE A 133 -5.56 19.83 -14.19
C PHE A 133 -4.43 20.58 -13.50
N ASN A 134 -4.42 20.69 -12.16
CA ASN A 134 -3.33 21.27 -11.42
C ASN A 134 -2.25 20.19 -11.13
N PRO A 135 -1.03 20.29 -11.69
CA PRO A 135 0.01 19.29 -11.45
C PRO A 135 0.44 19.17 -9.98
N GLU A 136 0.17 20.18 -9.14
CA GLU A 136 0.52 20.19 -7.71
C GLU A 136 -0.49 19.45 -6.83
N SER A 137 -1.76 19.38 -7.23
CA SER A 137 -2.81 18.67 -6.49
C SER A 137 -2.71 17.14 -6.64
N VAL A 138 -2.01 16.69 -7.71
CA VAL A 138 -1.83 15.27 -8.05
C VAL A 138 -0.54 14.75 -7.41
N GLN A 139 -0.64 14.17 -6.22
CA GLN A 139 0.55 13.77 -5.44
C GLN A 139 1.43 12.72 -6.14
N GLY A 140 0.84 11.85 -6.98
CA GLY A 140 1.62 10.90 -7.78
C GLY A 140 2.59 11.60 -8.74
N MET A 141 2.19 12.72 -9.33
CA MET A 141 3.04 13.55 -10.18
C MET A 141 4.07 14.32 -9.35
N ALA A 142 3.70 14.79 -8.16
CA ALA A 142 4.61 15.44 -7.23
C ALA A 142 5.77 14.51 -6.83
N ILE A 143 5.52 13.22 -6.57
CA ILE A 143 6.58 12.23 -6.28
C ILE A 143 7.53 12.06 -7.47
N ILE A 144 7.00 12.09 -8.71
CA ILE A 144 7.81 11.98 -9.93
C ILE A 144 8.61 13.27 -10.18
N LYS A 145 8.14 14.44 -9.76
CA LYS A 145 8.87 15.71 -9.91
C LYS A 145 9.75 16.06 -8.71
N ALA A 146 9.55 15.40 -7.57
CA ALA A 146 10.32 15.65 -6.36
C ALA A 146 11.82 15.51 -6.63
N GLN A 147 12.57 16.55 -6.26
CA GLN A 147 14.02 16.54 -6.28
C GLN A 147 14.50 15.45 -5.33
N THR A 148 15.38 14.59 -5.83
CA THR A 148 15.96 13.52 -5.02
C THR A 148 17.18 14.04 -4.27
N SER A 149 17.54 13.36 -3.18
CA SER A 149 18.69 13.71 -2.35
C SER A 149 20.03 13.37 -3.01
N SER A 150 20.06 12.36 -3.89
CA SER A 150 21.30 11.88 -4.53
C SER A 150 21.04 11.15 -5.85
N LEU A 151 22.12 10.89 -6.59
CA LEU A 151 22.09 10.10 -7.84
C LEU A 151 21.58 8.66 -7.62
N LEU A 152 21.87 8.06 -6.46
CA LEU A 152 21.37 6.72 -6.15
C LEU A 152 19.86 6.71 -5.94
N HIS A 153 19.31 7.78 -5.34
CA HIS A 153 17.87 7.96 -5.20
C HIS A 153 17.19 8.21 -6.55
N GLU A 154 17.82 8.93 -7.48
CA GLU A 154 17.34 9.01 -8.87
C GLU A 154 17.34 7.66 -9.57
N THR A 155 18.40 6.87 -9.36
CA THR A 155 18.51 5.53 -9.95
C THR A 155 17.39 4.64 -9.41
N ALA A 156 17.13 4.65 -8.10
CA ALA A 156 16.03 3.89 -7.49
C ALA A 156 14.67 4.29 -8.06
N LYS A 157 14.42 5.61 -8.18
CA LYS A 157 13.21 6.16 -8.81
C LYS A 157 13.07 5.68 -10.26
N ALA A 158 14.15 5.72 -11.04
CA ALA A 158 14.16 5.22 -12.42
C ALA A 158 13.86 3.72 -12.48
N ILE A 159 14.41 2.91 -11.57
CA ILE A 159 14.11 1.47 -11.50
C ILE A 159 12.62 1.24 -11.21
N HIS A 160 12.03 1.98 -10.25
CA HIS A 160 10.60 1.89 -9.97
C HIS A 160 9.74 2.27 -11.19
N LEU A 161 10.05 3.37 -11.87
CA LEU A 161 9.35 3.77 -13.10
C LEU A 161 9.50 2.72 -14.21
N LEU A 162 10.69 2.14 -14.36
CA LEU A 162 10.94 1.07 -15.31
C LEU A 162 10.10 -0.19 -15.01
N THR A 163 9.96 -0.58 -13.72
CA THR A 163 9.08 -1.69 -13.35
C THR A 163 7.62 -1.40 -13.69
N GLN A 164 7.14 -0.18 -13.44
CA GLN A 164 5.77 0.24 -13.78
C GLN A 164 5.53 0.25 -15.30
N PHE A 165 6.53 0.69 -16.07
CA PHE A 165 6.49 0.64 -17.52
C PHE A 165 6.35 -0.79 -18.05
N PHE A 166 7.15 -1.75 -17.54
CA PHE A 166 7.01 -3.14 -17.94
C PHE A 166 5.65 -3.74 -17.52
N ILE A 167 5.14 -3.40 -16.33
CA ILE A 167 3.78 -3.78 -15.93
C ILE A 167 2.75 -3.29 -16.94
N ALA A 168 2.84 -2.03 -17.40
CA ALA A 168 1.93 -1.49 -18.39
C ALA A 168 1.99 -2.26 -19.72
N ILE A 169 3.20 -2.62 -20.20
CA ILE A 169 3.36 -3.48 -21.39
C ILE A 169 2.72 -4.85 -21.17
N GLY A 170 2.93 -5.47 -20.01
CA GLY A 170 2.34 -6.77 -19.68
C GLY A 170 0.81 -6.74 -19.63
N ILE A 171 0.23 -5.69 -19.06
CA ILE A 171 -1.23 -5.48 -19.06
C ILE A 171 -1.74 -5.24 -20.49
N PHE A 172 -1.01 -4.49 -21.31
CA PHE A 172 -1.36 -4.33 -22.71
C PHE A 172 -1.33 -5.66 -23.48
N ALA A 173 -0.34 -6.52 -23.21
CA ALA A 173 -0.28 -7.88 -23.76
C ALA A 173 -1.45 -8.76 -23.32
N LEU A 174 -1.93 -8.61 -22.07
CA LEU A 174 -3.14 -9.26 -21.58
C LEU A 174 -4.40 -8.78 -22.31
N ILE A 175 -4.59 -7.46 -22.46
CA ILE A 175 -5.77 -6.87 -23.12
C ILE A 175 -5.82 -7.27 -24.60
N THR A 176 -4.67 -7.28 -25.28
CA THR A 176 -4.55 -7.73 -26.68
C THR A 176 -4.62 -9.25 -26.84
N LYS A 177 -4.88 -10.00 -25.75
CA LYS A 177 -5.01 -11.46 -25.72
C LYS A 177 -3.78 -12.23 -26.21
N LYS A 178 -2.60 -11.59 -26.22
CA LYS A 178 -1.32 -12.27 -26.51
C LYS A 178 -0.94 -13.26 -25.42
N VAL A 179 -1.43 -13.03 -24.19
CA VAL A 179 -1.21 -13.90 -23.03
C VAL A 179 -2.54 -14.32 -22.43
N ARG A 180 -2.62 -15.56 -21.93
CA ARG A 180 -3.82 -16.11 -21.29
C ARG A 180 -3.58 -16.28 -19.80
N PHE A 181 -4.49 -15.75 -18.99
CA PHE A 181 -4.55 -15.93 -17.54
C PHE A 181 -5.93 -16.45 -17.13
N ASN A 182 -6.03 -16.94 -15.90
CA ASN A 182 -7.33 -17.11 -15.25
C ASN A 182 -8.10 -15.77 -15.33
N GLU A 183 -9.35 -15.82 -15.80
CA GLU A 183 -10.13 -14.62 -16.12
C GLU A 183 -10.41 -13.76 -14.89
N GLU A 184 -10.61 -14.39 -13.72
CA GLU A 184 -10.80 -13.67 -12.46
C GLU A 184 -9.50 -12.96 -12.06
N TYR A 185 -8.37 -13.66 -12.12
CA TYR A 185 -7.06 -13.06 -11.84
C TYR A 185 -6.75 -11.90 -12.80
N ALA A 186 -7.04 -12.06 -14.09
CA ALA A 186 -6.90 -11.02 -15.10
C ALA A 186 -7.78 -9.79 -14.78
N ALA A 187 -9.04 -10.01 -14.36
CA ALA A 187 -9.95 -8.93 -13.99
C ALA A 187 -9.47 -8.16 -12.74
N PHE A 188 -9.02 -8.88 -11.70
CA PHE A 188 -8.42 -8.25 -10.53
C PHE A 188 -7.14 -7.47 -10.88
N SER A 189 -6.29 -8.03 -11.75
CA SER A 189 -5.04 -7.39 -12.17
C SER A 189 -5.30 -6.11 -12.96
N LEU A 190 -6.27 -6.14 -13.89
CA LEU A 190 -6.69 -4.95 -14.62
C LEU A 190 -7.26 -3.88 -13.65
N MET A 191 -8.07 -4.28 -12.68
CA MET A 191 -8.62 -3.37 -11.69
C MET A 191 -7.53 -2.73 -10.81
N LYS A 192 -6.53 -3.51 -10.39
CA LYS A 192 -5.35 -3.00 -9.65
C LYS A 192 -4.54 -2.02 -10.49
N PHE A 193 -4.35 -2.30 -11.77
CA PHE A 193 -3.67 -1.40 -12.69
C PHE A 193 -4.42 -0.07 -12.87
N LEU A 194 -5.75 -0.12 -13.04
CA LEU A 194 -6.59 1.08 -13.11
C LEU A 194 -6.50 1.93 -11.84
N LEU A 195 -6.46 1.30 -10.67
CA LEU A 195 -6.28 2.00 -9.40
C LEU A 195 -4.88 2.65 -9.27
N LEU A 196 -3.83 2.02 -9.80
CA LEU A 196 -2.50 2.65 -9.84
C LEU A 196 -2.50 3.89 -10.75
N ILE A 197 -3.17 3.81 -11.90
CA ILE A 197 -3.36 4.97 -12.77
C ILE A 197 -4.15 6.06 -12.03
N ALA A 198 -5.19 5.69 -11.30
CA ALA A 198 -5.95 6.63 -10.49
C ALA A 198 -5.08 7.33 -9.43
N CYS A 199 -4.12 6.64 -8.81
CA CYS A 199 -3.14 7.25 -7.89
C CYS A 199 -2.21 8.26 -8.57
N LEU A 200 -2.01 8.17 -9.89
CA LEU A 200 -1.16 9.08 -10.66
C LEU A 200 -1.91 10.28 -11.22
N ILE A 201 -3.25 10.22 -11.31
CA ILE A 201 -4.06 11.22 -12.02
C ILE A 201 -5.06 11.92 -11.09
N LEU A 202 -5.62 11.22 -10.10
CA LEU A 202 -6.64 11.80 -9.21
C LEU A 202 -5.99 12.60 -8.07
N PRO A 203 -6.41 13.85 -7.84
CA PRO A 203 -5.94 14.63 -6.70
C PRO A 203 -6.44 14.03 -5.39
N TYR A 204 -5.65 14.15 -4.32
CA TYR A 204 -5.94 13.65 -2.96
C TYR A 204 -6.15 12.14 -2.79
N PHE A 205 -6.18 11.39 -3.89
CA PHE A 205 -6.33 9.94 -3.86
C PHE A 205 -5.06 9.24 -3.33
N ALA A 206 -3.90 9.73 -3.77
CA ALA A 206 -2.59 9.21 -3.40
C ALA A 206 -2.23 9.49 -1.93
N SER A 207 -2.57 10.67 -1.40
CA SER A 207 -2.38 11.01 0.01
C SER A 207 -3.25 10.14 0.93
N SER A 208 -4.49 9.88 0.53
CA SER A 208 -5.44 9.07 1.31
C SER A 208 -5.05 7.59 1.40
N LEU A 209 -4.44 7.04 0.34
CA LEU A 209 -4.08 5.61 0.28
C LEU A 209 -2.63 5.30 0.66
N ASN A 210 -1.78 6.31 0.83
CA ASN A 210 -0.31 6.18 0.89
C ASN A 210 0.22 5.45 -0.36
N THR A 211 0.64 6.22 -1.37
CA THR A 211 1.06 5.72 -2.69
C THR A 211 2.09 4.60 -2.62
N THR A 212 3.08 4.70 -1.73
CA THR A 212 4.13 3.67 -1.56
C THR A 212 3.53 2.36 -1.08
N ARG A 213 2.69 2.40 -0.04
CA ARG A 213 2.00 1.21 0.49
C ARG A 213 1.05 0.61 -0.55
N PHE A 214 0.30 1.47 -1.24
CA PHE A 214 -0.64 1.03 -2.26
C PHE A 214 0.06 0.37 -3.46
N TYR A 215 1.20 0.91 -3.89
CA TYR A 215 2.03 0.33 -4.93
C TYR A 215 2.48 -1.09 -4.56
N GLN A 216 3.05 -1.27 -3.36
CA GLN A 216 3.48 -2.58 -2.86
C GLN A 216 2.34 -3.61 -2.83
N ILE A 217 1.17 -3.23 -2.32
CA ILE A 217 -0.02 -4.11 -2.27
C ILE A 217 -0.48 -4.47 -3.69
N SER A 218 -0.41 -3.54 -4.63
CA SER A 218 -0.81 -3.75 -6.03
C SER A 218 0.13 -4.71 -6.76
N LEU A 219 1.43 -4.69 -6.43
CA LEU A 219 2.42 -5.61 -6.99
C LEU A 219 2.11 -7.08 -6.73
N ILE A 220 1.35 -7.43 -5.68
CA ILE A 220 0.91 -8.82 -5.43
C ILE A 220 0.12 -9.38 -6.63
N PHE A 221 -0.64 -8.53 -7.33
CA PHE A 221 -1.34 -8.90 -8.57
C PHE A 221 -0.53 -8.55 -9.83
N LEU A 222 0.22 -7.45 -9.80
CA LEU A 222 0.84 -6.90 -11.01
C LEU A 222 2.24 -7.46 -11.32
N ALA A 223 2.92 -8.07 -10.34
CA ALA A 223 4.28 -8.57 -10.51
C ALA A 223 4.45 -9.54 -11.70
N PRO A 224 3.55 -10.52 -11.96
CA PRO A 224 3.67 -11.36 -13.15
C PRO A 224 3.63 -10.59 -14.47
N PHE A 225 2.91 -9.46 -14.52
CA PHE A 225 2.83 -8.62 -15.72
C PHE A 225 4.11 -7.82 -15.97
N CYS A 226 4.91 -7.54 -14.94
CA CYS A 226 6.27 -7.02 -15.13
C CYS A 226 7.11 -8.00 -15.96
N ILE A 227 7.11 -9.28 -15.58
CA ILE A 227 7.86 -10.36 -16.25
C ILE A 227 7.39 -10.52 -17.70
N ILE A 228 6.07 -10.57 -17.92
CA ILE A 228 5.47 -10.66 -19.25
C ILE A 228 5.80 -9.43 -20.10
N GLY A 229 5.79 -8.25 -19.48
CA GLY A 229 6.13 -6.99 -20.12
C GLY A 229 7.55 -6.99 -20.65
N VAL A 230 8.50 -7.44 -19.83
CA VAL A 230 9.90 -7.61 -20.24
C VAL A 230 10.01 -8.57 -21.43
N TYR A 231 9.39 -9.75 -21.37
CA TYR A 231 9.43 -10.71 -22.49
C TYR A 231 8.82 -10.12 -23.77
N THR A 232 7.69 -9.42 -23.65
CA THR A 232 6.99 -8.78 -24.78
C THR A 232 7.83 -7.66 -25.38
N ALA A 233 8.49 -6.85 -24.54
CA ALA A 233 9.39 -5.79 -24.98
C ALA A 233 10.60 -6.36 -25.74
N PHE A 234 11.26 -7.38 -25.18
CA PHE A 234 12.37 -8.07 -25.86
C PHE A 234 11.97 -8.67 -27.19
N GLN A 235 10.81 -9.33 -27.25
CA GLN A 235 10.30 -9.89 -28.50
C GLN A 235 10.07 -8.81 -29.55
N TYR A 236 9.52 -7.66 -29.16
CA TYR A 236 9.28 -6.54 -30.07
C TYR A 236 10.59 -5.93 -30.58
N VAL A 237 11.56 -5.67 -29.70
CA VAL A 237 12.88 -5.14 -30.06
C VAL A 237 13.64 -6.13 -30.95
N SER A 238 13.62 -7.41 -30.61
CA SER A 238 14.25 -8.46 -31.43
C SER A 238 13.66 -8.52 -32.84
N ASN A 239 12.34 -8.45 -32.98
CA ASN A 239 11.71 -8.41 -34.29
C ASN A 239 12.05 -7.14 -35.07
N LEU A 240 12.18 -5.99 -34.39
CA LEU A 240 12.51 -4.71 -35.02
C LEU A 240 13.95 -4.67 -35.55
N PHE A 241 14.91 -5.21 -34.80
CA PHE A 241 16.34 -5.21 -35.15
C PHE A 241 16.86 -6.54 -35.68
N GLN A 242 15.98 -7.54 -35.87
CA GLN A 242 16.30 -8.91 -36.28
C GLN A 242 17.38 -9.59 -35.40
N ILE A 243 17.47 -9.21 -34.13
CA ILE A 243 18.47 -9.73 -33.19
C ILE A 243 18.00 -11.08 -32.67
N LYS A 244 18.80 -12.13 -32.85
CA LYS A 244 18.55 -13.43 -32.19
C LYS A 244 18.81 -13.31 -30.69
N TYR A 245 17.86 -13.76 -29.88
CA TYR A 245 18.01 -13.82 -28.44
C TYR A 245 17.70 -15.22 -27.91
N ASN A 246 18.27 -15.54 -26.75
CA ASN A 246 17.98 -16.76 -26.02
C ASN A 246 17.07 -16.42 -24.83
N ILE A 247 16.04 -17.25 -24.61
CA ILE A 247 15.14 -17.13 -23.45
C ILE A 247 15.93 -17.15 -22.14
N LYS A 248 16.99 -17.99 -22.06
CA LYS A 248 17.87 -18.06 -20.89
C LYS A 248 18.51 -16.71 -20.59
N THR A 249 18.95 -15.97 -21.61
CA THR A 249 19.55 -14.64 -21.45
C THR A 249 18.55 -13.65 -20.89
N ILE A 250 17.30 -13.67 -21.38
CA ILE A 250 16.22 -12.81 -20.84
C ILE A 250 15.97 -13.14 -19.37
N THR A 251 15.81 -14.42 -19.04
CA THR A 251 15.54 -14.83 -17.65
C THR A 251 16.68 -14.47 -16.72
N THR A 252 17.95 -14.66 -17.14
CA THR A 252 19.12 -14.27 -16.34
C THR A 252 19.18 -12.77 -16.13
N THR A 253 18.96 -11.98 -17.19
CA THR A 253 18.94 -10.51 -17.10
C THR A 253 17.86 -10.03 -16.14
N LEU A 254 16.68 -10.64 -16.21
CA LEU A 254 15.56 -10.33 -15.33
C LEU A 254 15.84 -10.71 -13.87
N SER A 255 16.48 -11.86 -13.62
CA SER A 255 16.89 -12.25 -12.27
C SER A 255 17.90 -11.27 -11.67
N VAL A 256 18.90 -10.83 -12.45
CA VAL A 256 19.87 -9.82 -12.03
C VAL A 256 19.18 -8.49 -11.74
N PHE A 257 18.30 -8.05 -12.64
CA PHE A 257 17.51 -6.83 -12.43
C PHE A 257 16.66 -6.89 -11.16
N LEU A 258 15.97 -8.01 -10.90
CA LEU A 258 15.17 -8.19 -9.68
C LEU A 258 16.03 -8.23 -8.41
N ALA A 259 17.23 -8.81 -8.47
CA ALA A 259 18.18 -8.77 -7.37
C ALA A 259 18.63 -7.33 -7.06
N ILE A 260 18.98 -6.55 -8.08
CA ILE A 260 19.30 -5.12 -7.92
C ILE A 260 18.10 -4.36 -7.35
N PHE A 261 16.90 -4.58 -7.90
CA PHE A 261 15.68 -3.96 -7.42
C PHE A 261 15.43 -4.27 -5.94
N LEU A 262 15.66 -5.50 -5.50
CA LEU A 262 15.56 -5.89 -4.10
C LEU A 262 16.53 -5.10 -3.22
N LEU A 263 17.81 -5.00 -3.61
CA LEU A 263 18.83 -4.28 -2.84
C LEU A 263 18.52 -2.79 -2.68
N PHE A 264 17.95 -2.16 -3.72
CA PHE A 264 17.47 -0.78 -3.61
C PHE A 264 16.27 -0.66 -2.66
N ASN A 265 15.31 -1.58 -2.74
CA ASN A 265 14.11 -1.54 -1.88
C ASN A 265 14.41 -1.81 -0.41
N THR A 266 15.45 -2.59 -0.09
CA THR A 266 15.85 -2.82 1.31
C THR A 266 16.65 -1.67 1.91
N GLY A 267 17.09 -0.71 1.08
CA GLY A 267 17.99 0.37 1.47
C GLY A 267 19.46 -0.04 1.58
N PHE A 268 19.79 -1.29 1.25
CA PHE A 268 21.15 -1.86 1.37
C PHE A 268 22.18 -1.10 0.52
N VAL A 269 21.79 -0.66 -0.68
CA VAL A 269 22.67 0.10 -1.57
C VAL A 269 23.11 1.42 -0.93
N TYR A 270 22.20 2.11 -0.23
CA TYR A 270 22.51 3.40 0.41
C TYR A 270 23.46 3.23 1.59
N GLU A 271 23.30 2.14 2.35
CA GLU A 271 24.16 1.82 3.49
C GLU A 271 25.61 1.55 3.04
N ILE A 272 25.81 0.71 2.02
CA ILE A 272 27.16 0.44 1.49
C ILE A 272 27.78 1.69 0.87
N ALA A 273 26.98 2.49 0.16
CA ALA A 273 27.44 3.70 -0.48
C ALA A 273 27.68 4.85 0.52
N LYS A 274 27.29 4.70 1.80
CA LYS A 274 27.25 5.77 2.81
C LYS A 274 26.52 7.01 2.30
N ASP A 275 25.47 6.79 1.53
CA ASP A 275 24.57 7.84 1.06
C ASP A 275 23.42 8.01 2.06
N ASN A 276 22.52 8.95 1.82
CA ASN A 276 21.35 9.20 2.66
C ASN A 276 20.55 7.91 2.89
N PRO A 277 20.51 7.38 4.13
CA PRO A 277 19.89 6.10 4.39
C PRO A 277 18.37 6.21 4.31
N THR A 278 17.72 5.14 3.86
CA THR A 278 16.24 5.06 3.77
C THR A 278 15.64 4.04 4.74
N SER A 279 16.49 3.27 5.45
CA SER A 279 16.08 2.16 6.30
C SER A 279 16.65 2.32 7.69
N PHE A 280 15.78 2.66 8.65
CA PHE A 280 16.12 2.73 10.07
C PHE A 280 16.49 1.37 10.69
N PHE A 281 16.29 0.27 9.96
CA PHE A 281 16.76 -1.07 10.38
C PHE A 281 18.24 -1.30 10.09
N LEU A 282 18.76 -0.66 9.05
CA LEU A 282 20.17 -0.79 8.66
C LEU A 282 21.03 0.30 9.30
N ASN A 283 20.45 1.50 9.46
CA ASN A 283 21.12 2.64 10.03
C ASN A 283 20.38 3.14 11.28
N THR A 284 21.06 3.08 12.44
CA THR A 284 20.51 3.49 13.74
C THR A 284 20.56 4.99 14.02
N GLU A 285 21.14 5.78 13.10
CA GLU A 285 21.13 7.25 13.17
C GLU A 285 19.79 7.82 12.67
N LEU A 286 19.06 7.08 11.84
CA LEU A 286 17.74 7.48 11.37
C LEU A 286 16.70 7.31 12.46
N ASP A 287 15.94 8.36 12.75
CA ASP A 287 14.85 8.25 13.70
C ASP A 287 13.74 7.28 13.25
N GLY A 288 13.14 6.58 14.20
CA GLY A 288 12.10 5.60 13.93
C GLY A 288 11.46 5.01 15.18
N PRO A 289 10.44 4.15 15.02
CA PRO A 289 9.75 3.51 16.13
C PRO A 289 10.52 2.30 16.68
N TYR A 290 11.81 2.47 16.95
CA TYR A 290 12.64 1.51 17.69
C TYR A 290 13.11 2.18 18.97
N PHE A 291 13.06 1.43 20.07
CA PHE A 291 13.27 1.97 21.40
C PHE A 291 14.30 1.15 22.15
N ASN A 292 15.22 1.82 22.84
CA ASN A 292 16.18 1.14 23.70
C ASN A 292 15.55 0.78 25.06
N GLN A 293 16.25 -0.04 25.85
CA GLN A 293 15.73 -0.48 27.16
C GLN A 293 15.53 0.67 28.14
N GLN A 294 16.30 1.75 28.05
CA GLN A 294 16.14 2.91 28.93
C GLN A 294 14.87 3.68 28.57
N GLU A 295 14.57 3.87 27.28
CA GLU A 295 13.31 4.45 26.78
C GLU A 295 12.11 3.65 27.28
N VAL A 296 12.14 2.32 27.13
CA VAL A 296 11.06 1.44 27.60
C VAL A 296 10.87 1.59 29.12
N ARG A 297 11.94 1.48 29.91
CA ARG A 297 11.85 1.60 31.38
C ARG A 297 11.40 2.98 31.84
N GLY A 298 11.87 4.05 31.18
CA GLY A 298 11.46 5.42 31.48
C GLY A 298 9.96 5.62 31.18
N ALA A 299 9.46 5.06 30.08
CA ALA A 299 8.05 5.10 29.76
C ALA A 299 7.25 4.29 30.81
N GLU A 300 7.66 3.06 31.14
CA GLU A 300 7.03 2.26 32.20
C GLU A 300 6.96 3.02 33.53
N TRP A 301 8.07 3.64 33.93
CA TRP A 301 8.10 4.49 35.13
C TRP A 301 7.11 5.65 35.04
N LEU A 302 7.05 6.35 33.91
CA LEU A 302 6.09 7.44 33.69
C LEU A 302 4.65 6.95 33.89
N PHE A 303 4.27 5.85 33.24
CA PHE A 303 2.90 5.35 33.27
C PHE A 303 2.50 4.77 34.64
N GLN A 304 3.47 4.31 35.43
CA GLN A 304 3.27 3.87 36.82
C GLN A 304 3.15 5.03 37.80
N ASN A 305 3.90 6.13 37.60
CA ASN A 305 4.02 7.22 38.59
C ASN A 305 3.24 8.50 38.21
N ARG A 306 2.73 8.61 36.98
CA ARG A 306 2.00 9.79 36.53
C ARG A 306 0.66 9.96 37.23
N ASN A 307 0.24 11.21 37.34
CA ASN A 307 -1.16 11.53 37.60
C ASN A 307 -2.01 11.21 36.35
N LYS A 308 -2.88 10.20 36.45
CA LYS A 308 -3.81 9.75 35.38
C LYS A 308 -4.76 10.85 34.87
N LYS A 309 -4.90 11.98 35.57
CA LYS A 309 -5.69 13.13 35.09
C LYS A 309 -4.99 13.89 33.98
N LEU A 310 -3.66 13.91 33.98
CA LEU A 310 -2.82 14.71 33.10
C LEU A 310 -2.51 13.99 31.79
N VAL A 311 -2.14 14.77 30.78
CA VAL A 311 -1.79 14.28 29.43
C VAL A 311 -0.29 14.05 29.34
N VAL A 312 0.12 13.06 28.55
CA VAL A 312 1.53 12.83 28.20
C VAL A 312 1.74 13.30 26.76
N TYR A 313 2.58 14.31 26.57
CA TYR A 313 3.12 14.65 25.28
C TYR A 313 4.32 13.74 24.99
N ALA A 314 4.32 13.14 23.81
CA ALA A 314 5.47 12.45 23.24
C ALA A 314 5.49 12.74 21.74
N ASP A 315 6.68 12.73 21.13
CA ASP A 315 6.80 12.96 19.69
C ASP A 315 6.13 11.85 18.85
N GLY A 316 6.08 12.03 17.53
CA GLY A 316 5.39 11.08 16.65
C GLY A 316 5.84 9.61 16.76
N TYR A 317 7.11 9.33 17.07
CA TYR A 317 7.62 7.97 17.23
C TYR A 317 7.51 7.47 18.68
N ARG A 318 7.99 8.24 19.67
CA ARG A 318 7.92 7.89 21.10
C ARG A 318 6.48 7.80 21.61
N SER A 319 5.55 8.53 21.00
CA SER A 319 4.12 8.36 21.31
C SER A 319 3.62 6.95 21.01
N GLN A 320 4.23 6.20 20.08
CA GLN A 320 3.87 4.80 19.82
C GLN A 320 4.27 3.91 21.00
N LEU A 321 5.46 4.09 21.56
CA LEU A 321 5.90 3.39 22.78
C LEU A 321 4.97 3.70 23.96
N CYS A 322 4.67 4.99 24.13
CA CYS A 322 3.74 5.43 25.17
C CYS A 322 2.36 4.79 24.99
N LYS A 323 1.84 4.75 23.76
CA LYS A 323 0.52 4.18 23.44
C LYS A 323 0.48 2.68 23.66
N SER A 324 1.55 1.96 23.37
CA SER A 324 1.63 0.51 23.61
C SER A 324 1.61 0.15 25.08
N ILE A 325 2.13 1.02 25.97
CA ILE A 325 2.12 0.80 27.42
C ILE A 325 0.77 1.23 28.03
N ALA A 326 0.20 2.34 27.55
CA ALA A 326 -0.94 2.98 28.18
C ALA A 326 -2.31 2.67 27.55
N ASN A 327 -2.38 1.77 26.57
CA ASN A 327 -3.58 1.49 25.78
C ASN A 327 -4.25 2.78 25.26
N TYR A 328 -3.46 3.69 24.68
CA TYR A 328 -3.90 4.95 24.09
C TYR A 328 -4.45 6.03 25.07
N GLU A 329 -4.41 5.81 26.38
CA GLU A 329 -4.96 6.79 27.34
C GLU A 329 -4.10 8.05 27.49
N LYS A 330 -4.70 9.20 27.09
CA LYS A 330 -4.20 10.57 27.33
C LYS A 330 -2.76 10.79 26.84
N ILE A 331 -2.50 10.35 25.62
CA ILE A 331 -1.23 10.60 24.92
C ILE A 331 -1.51 11.50 23.73
N THR A 332 -0.73 12.57 23.60
CA THR A 332 -0.87 13.52 22.50
C THR A 332 0.47 13.74 21.79
N THR A 333 0.37 14.06 20.51
CA THR A 333 1.48 14.56 19.67
C THR A 333 1.27 16.03 19.28
N ASP A 334 0.18 16.63 19.75
CA ASP A 334 -0.24 17.99 19.42
C ASP A 334 0.73 19.01 20.04
N LYS A 335 1.34 19.80 19.17
CA LYS A 335 2.25 20.89 19.52
C LYS A 335 1.61 21.91 20.46
N ASN A 336 0.30 22.18 20.33
CA ASN A 336 -0.35 23.22 21.13
C ASN A 336 -0.32 22.93 22.63
N LEU A 337 -0.29 21.64 23.00
CA LEU A 337 -0.25 21.20 24.39
C LEU A 337 1.15 21.23 25.02
N LEU A 338 2.20 21.50 24.24
CA LEU A 338 3.54 21.75 24.78
C LEU A 338 3.55 22.98 25.70
N HIS A 339 2.70 23.97 25.40
CA HIS A 339 2.60 25.24 26.13
C HIS A 339 1.80 25.16 27.44
N ASP A 340 1.06 24.08 27.71
CA ASP A 340 0.33 23.92 28.96
C ASP A 340 1.22 23.26 30.04
N PHE A 341 1.86 24.10 30.85
CA PHE A 341 2.72 23.70 31.97
C PHE A 341 1.95 23.01 33.11
N SER A 342 0.65 23.27 33.23
CA SER A 342 -0.14 22.80 34.37
C SER A 342 -0.72 21.39 34.17
N ARG A 343 -0.81 20.92 32.92
CA ARG A 343 -1.58 19.71 32.57
C ARG A 343 -0.83 18.61 31.81
N THR A 344 0.45 18.80 31.52
CA THR A 344 1.17 17.95 30.56
C THR A 344 2.50 17.44 31.11
N TYR A 345 2.74 16.13 31.01
CA TYR A 345 4.08 15.54 31.10
C TYR A 345 4.71 15.51 29.71
N ILE A 346 6.01 15.81 29.59
CA ILE A 346 6.74 15.67 28.32
C ILE A 346 7.69 14.50 28.43
N TYR A 347 7.55 13.53 27.54
CA TYR A 347 8.46 12.38 27.43
C TYR A 347 9.44 12.60 26.27
N LEU A 348 10.73 12.62 26.58
CA LEU A 348 11.83 12.78 25.61
C LEU A 348 12.67 11.51 25.58
N GLY A 349 12.83 10.91 24.39
CA GLY A 349 13.69 9.75 24.17
C GLY A 349 15.08 10.12 23.66
N THR A 350 15.90 9.12 23.33
CA THR A 350 17.32 9.31 22.98
C THR A 350 17.50 10.26 21.82
N PHE A 351 16.75 10.05 20.73
CA PHE A 351 16.87 10.89 19.53
C PHE A 351 16.55 12.36 19.83
N ASN A 352 15.55 12.61 20.67
CA ASN A 352 15.21 13.96 21.08
C ASN A 352 16.37 14.62 21.82
N LEU A 353 17.00 13.90 22.75
CA LEU A 353 18.09 14.44 23.56
C LEU A 353 19.37 14.67 22.76
N THR A 354 19.70 13.77 21.84
CA THR A 354 20.92 13.86 21.01
C THR A 354 20.78 14.95 19.93
N GLU A 355 19.71 14.91 19.15
CA GLU A 355 19.52 15.81 18.00
C GLU A 355 18.90 17.15 18.40
N LYS A 356 18.40 17.26 19.64
CA LYS A 356 17.66 18.43 20.13
C LYS A 356 16.45 18.79 19.26
N PHE A 357 15.77 17.79 18.70
CA PHE A 357 14.54 17.97 17.91
C PHE A 357 13.39 17.11 18.42
N LEU A 358 12.18 17.66 18.32
CA LEU A 358 10.91 16.99 18.54
C LEU A 358 10.17 16.85 17.23
N TYR A 359 9.67 15.66 16.95
CA TYR A 359 8.78 15.43 15.82
C TYR A 359 7.33 15.66 16.22
N ALA A 360 6.80 16.86 15.96
CA ALA A 360 5.45 17.24 16.34
C ALA A 360 4.49 17.20 15.15
N ALA A 361 3.24 16.84 15.41
CA ALA A 361 2.16 16.96 14.44
C ALA A 361 1.41 18.27 14.69
N ASP A 362 1.22 19.08 13.65
CA ASP A 362 0.24 20.16 13.64
C ASP A 362 -1.09 19.58 13.15
N GLU A 363 -2.03 19.37 14.09
CA GLU A 363 -3.35 18.80 13.78
C GLU A 363 -4.20 19.73 12.90
N GLU A 364 -3.99 21.05 12.92
CA GLU A 364 -4.77 22.00 12.13
C GLU A 364 -4.40 21.99 10.63
N LYS A 365 -3.16 21.57 10.30
CA LYS A 365 -2.64 21.61 8.93
C LYS A 365 -2.29 20.25 8.35
N GLY A 366 -2.39 19.18 9.14
CA GLY A 366 -1.93 17.84 8.75
C GLY A 366 -0.44 17.79 8.40
N LYS A 367 0.33 18.82 8.79
CA LYS A 367 1.77 18.94 8.52
C LYS A 367 2.53 18.49 9.77
N LYS A 368 3.58 17.71 9.53
CA LYS A 368 4.51 17.27 10.58
C LYS A 368 5.75 18.14 10.50
N GLU A 369 6.17 18.68 11.63
CA GLU A 369 7.28 19.62 11.71
C GLU A 369 8.28 19.16 12.78
N HIS A 370 9.57 19.35 12.49
CA HIS A 370 10.62 19.24 13.50
C HIS A 370 10.69 20.54 14.28
N ILE A 371 10.48 20.46 15.59
CA ILE A 371 10.59 21.59 16.51
C ILE A 371 11.92 21.46 17.26
N ALA A 372 12.74 22.50 17.25
CA ALA A 372 13.94 22.54 18.07
C ALA A 372 13.58 22.52 19.57
N ILE A 373 14.24 21.66 20.33
CA ILE A 373 14.08 21.51 21.80
C ILE A 373 14.54 22.76 22.54
N GLU A 374 15.36 23.61 21.90
CA GLU A 374 15.81 24.91 22.44
C GLU A 374 14.71 25.98 22.45
N THR A 375 13.46 25.61 22.18
CA THR A 375 12.32 26.45 22.49
C THR A 375 12.22 26.64 24.01
N LYS A 376 12.06 27.90 24.44
CA LYS A 376 11.91 28.35 25.85
C LYS A 376 11.00 27.44 26.72
N ILE A 377 10.03 26.80 26.06
CA ILE A 377 9.00 25.89 26.57
C ILE A 377 9.57 24.68 27.36
N ILE A 378 10.71 24.13 26.95
CA ILE A 378 11.30 22.93 27.57
C ILE A 378 12.26 23.28 28.71
N ILE A 379 12.89 24.45 28.63
CA ILE A 379 13.89 24.93 29.60
C ILE A 379 13.23 25.30 30.94
N ASP A 380 11.98 25.77 30.91
CA ASP A 380 11.25 26.23 32.11
C ASP A 380 10.56 25.10 32.91
N ARG A 381 10.74 23.82 32.52
CA ARG A 381 10.11 22.67 33.18
C ARG A 381 11.08 21.90 34.07
N SER A 382 10.54 21.28 35.12
CA SER A 382 11.33 20.48 36.05
C SER A 382 11.48 19.06 35.52
N LYS A 383 12.73 18.55 35.49
CA LYS A 383 13.00 17.13 35.25
C LYS A 383 12.57 16.31 36.46
N ILE A 384 11.60 15.42 36.26
CA ILE A 384 11.12 14.51 37.31
C ILE A 384 11.69 13.10 37.16
N TYR A 385 12.27 12.80 36.00
CA TYR A 385 13.04 11.60 35.71
C TYR A 385 14.15 11.98 34.74
N ASP A 386 15.37 11.58 35.08
CA ASP A 386 16.56 11.83 34.28
C ASP A 386 17.35 10.52 34.20
N SER A 387 17.47 9.99 32.99
CA SER A 387 18.42 8.95 32.63
C SER A 387 19.18 9.41 31.39
N GLU A 388 20.34 8.80 31.13
CA GLU A 388 21.22 9.14 30.01
C GLU A 388 20.48 9.27 28.67
N ASN A 389 19.44 8.46 28.46
CA ASN A 389 18.68 8.38 27.22
C ASN A 389 17.23 8.87 27.32
N VAL A 390 16.75 9.25 28.51
CA VAL A 390 15.33 9.62 28.72
C VAL A 390 15.21 10.77 29.69
N ASN A 391 14.47 11.80 29.28
CA ASN A 391 14.03 12.85 30.19
C ASN A 391 12.51 12.91 30.25
N ILE A 392 11.99 13.02 31.47
CA ILE A 392 10.57 13.31 31.71
C ILE A 392 10.48 14.65 32.39
N LEU A 393 9.74 15.57 31.77
CA LEU A 393 9.54 16.92 32.25
C LEU A 393 8.12 17.10 32.77
N ARG A 394 8.00 17.94 33.80
CA ARG A 394 6.73 18.43 34.31
C ARG A 394 6.76 19.94 34.42
#